data_AF-A0A1V5NLH0-F1
#
_entry.id   AF-A0A1V5NLH0-F1
#
_cell.length_a   1.000
_cell.length_b   1.000
_cell.length_c   1.000
_cell.angle_alpha   90.00
_cell.angle_beta   90.00
_cell.angle_gamma   90.00
#
_symmetry.space_group_name_H-M   'P 1'
#
loop_
_entity.id
_entity.type
_entity.pdbx_description
1 polymer ?
#
loop_
_entity_poly.entity_id
_entity_poly.type
_entity_poly.pdbx_seq_one_letter_code
_entity_poly.pdbx_strand_id
1 'polypeptide(L)'
;MGTHLSNGYSFGAEECPRWEWNGEVLMTLGQRLTFLRKERGLSQAELALTLNMGQSTIAMYERDRRSPDNKTLERLAGFFRVSVDYLLGLTDARERIGMDQPTPMPPARLIQVLEDPLFTDLLSRLPDLTPEEKNSLVEYWDWALKVIEKERQRRKK
;
A
#
# COMPACT_ATOMS: atom_id res chain seq x y z
N MET A 1 15.83 20.50 -42.59
CA MET A 1 14.89 19.43 -42.21
C MET A 1 15.17 19.09 -40.76
N GLY A 2 14.54 19.83 -39.84
CA GLY A 2 14.63 19.54 -38.42
C GLY A 2 13.53 18.56 -38.04
N THR A 3 13.86 17.60 -37.19
CA THR A 3 13.35 17.54 -35.81
C THR A 3 14.14 16.47 -35.04
N HIS A 4 14.87 16.92 -34.02
CA HIS A 4 15.02 16.21 -32.75
C HIS A 4 13.62 15.78 -32.24
N LEU A 5 13.42 14.70 -31.49
CA LEU A 5 13.88 14.55 -30.12
C LEU A 5 13.74 13.08 -29.69
N SER A 6 14.70 12.66 -28.88
CA SER A 6 14.58 11.64 -27.83
C SER A 6 13.30 11.80 -27.02
N ASN A 7 12.71 10.69 -26.57
CA ASN A 7 12.19 10.66 -25.20
C ASN A 7 12.23 9.24 -24.63
N GLY A 8 13.15 9.03 -23.69
CA GLY A 8 13.05 7.97 -22.71
C GLY A 8 11.93 8.34 -21.74
N TYR A 9 11.00 7.42 -21.53
CA TYR A 9 9.98 7.55 -20.50
C TYR A 9 10.28 6.56 -19.38
N SER A 10 10.78 7.11 -18.28
CA SER A 10 10.77 6.48 -16.96
C SER A 10 9.34 6.55 -16.42
N PHE A 11 8.70 5.42 -16.21
CA PHE A 11 7.37 5.36 -15.58
C PHE A 11 7.51 5.27 -14.06
N GLY A 12 6.95 6.25 -13.34
CA GLY A 12 6.70 6.18 -11.90
C GLY A 12 5.60 5.16 -11.60
N ALA A 13 5.73 4.45 -10.49
CA ALA A 13 4.99 3.23 -10.15
C ALA A 13 3.52 3.42 -9.72
N GLU A 14 2.87 4.52 -10.10
CA GLU A 14 1.56 4.88 -9.51
C GLU A 14 0.38 4.83 -10.51
N GLU A 15 0.60 4.87 -11.82
CA GLU A 15 -0.51 4.93 -12.79
C GLU A 15 -0.26 4.04 -14.03
N CYS A 16 -1.24 3.18 -14.35
CA CYS A 16 -1.22 2.30 -15.53
C CYS A 16 -1.47 3.12 -16.82
N PRO A 17 -0.70 2.94 -17.91
CA PRO A 17 -0.83 3.79 -19.10
C PRO A 17 -2.19 3.65 -19.79
N ARG A 18 -2.88 4.79 -19.91
CA ARG A 18 -4.21 5.00 -20.49
C ARG A 18 -4.11 5.10 -22.02
N TRP A 19 -4.72 4.19 -22.77
CA TRP A 19 -4.88 4.29 -24.23
C TRP A 19 -6.32 4.75 -24.52
N GLU A 20 -6.52 5.79 -25.34
CA GLU A 20 -7.84 6.45 -25.54
C GLU A 20 -8.45 6.15 -26.92
N TRP A 21 -9.76 5.85 -27.00
CA TRP A 21 -10.63 6.26 -28.11
C TRP A 21 -12.12 6.10 -27.80
N ASN A 22 -12.93 7.11 -28.12
CA ASN A 22 -14.40 7.14 -27.91
C ASN A 22 -14.90 6.91 -26.47
N GLY A 23 -13.96 6.99 -25.51
CA GLY A 23 -14.15 7.45 -24.14
C GLY A 23 -13.70 6.47 -23.06
N GLU A 24 -14.30 5.28 -23.02
CA GLU A 24 -14.18 4.37 -21.87
C GLU A 24 -13.42 3.09 -22.24
N VAL A 25 -12.12 3.05 -21.91
CA VAL A 25 -11.32 1.82 -21.95
C VAL A 25 -11.31 1.22 -20.55
N LEU A 26 -12.30 0.40 -20.24
CA LEU A 26 -12.29 -0.45 -19.06
C LEU A 26 -11.35 -1.63 -19.31
N MET A 27 -10.18 -1.62 -18.66
CA MET A 27 -9.29 -2.79 -18.67
C MET A 27 -9.98 -3.99 -18.01
N THR A 28 -9.89 -5.15 -18.66
CA THR A 28 -10.42 -6.42 -18.12
C THR A 28 -9.59 -6.91 -16.93
N LEU A 29 -10.14 -7.85 -16.16
CA LEU A 29 -9.41 -8.52 -15.08
C LEU A 29 -8.11 -9.15 -15.58
N GLY A 30 -8.13 -9.85 -16.71
CA GLY A 30 -6.95 -10.48 -17.28
C GLY A 30 -5.85 -9.49 -17.65
N GLN A 31 -6.24 -8.34 -18.21
CA GLN A 31 -5.32 -7.26 -18.53
C GLN A 31 -4.69 -6.64 -17.26
N ARG A 32 -5.51 -6.34 -16.24
CA ARG A 32 -5.02 -5.81 -14.96
C ARG A 32 -4.10 -6.79 -14.23
N LEU A 33 -4.44 -8.08 -14.24
CA LEU A 33 -3.61 -9.12 -13.66
C LEU A 33 -2.26 -9.25 -14.38
N THR A 34 -2.27 -9.21 -15.72
CA THR A 34 -1.05 -9.23 -16.54
C THR A 34 -0.17 -8.02 -16.22
N PHE A 35 -0.78 -6.84 -16.09
CA PHE A 35 -0.08 -5.61 -15.75
C PHE A 35 0.57 -5.70 -14.36
N LEU A 36 -0.20 -6.03 -13.32
CA LEU A 36 0.30 -6.15 -11.93
C LEU A 36 1.40 -7.19 -11.80
N ARG A 37 1.28 -8.32 -12.51
CA ARG A 37 2.32 -9.35 -12.51
C ARG A 37 3.62 -8.83 -13.12
N LYS A 38 3.56 -8.15 -14.26
CA LYS A 38 4.73 -7.58 -14.95
C LYS A 38 5.36 -6.44 -14.16
N GLU A 39 4.55 -5.61 -13.50
CA GLU A 39 5.02 -4.55 -12.60
C GLU A 39 5.91 -5.10 -11.49
N ARG A 40 5.60 -6.29 -10.98
CA ARG A 40 6.42 -7.00 -9.99
C ARG A 40 7.54 -7.86 -10.58
N GLY A 41 7.74 -7.84 -11.90
CA GLY A 41 8.78 -8.63 -12.57
C GLY A 41 8.56 -10.14 -12.53
N LEU A 42 7.33 -10.61 -12.28
CA LEU A 42 7.02 -12.04 -12.12
C LEU A 42 6.64 -12.69 -13.45
N SER A 43 7.06 -13.93 -13.66
CA SER A 43 6.49 -14.84 -14.66
C SER A 43 5.16 -15.43 -14.20
N GLN A 44 4.38 -15.99 -15.14
CA GLN A 44 3.13 -16.69 -14.79
C GLN A 44 3.37 -17.88 -13.87
N ALA A 45 4.51 -18.56 -14.02
CA ALA A 45 4.88 -19.71 -13.19
C ALA A 45 5.24 -19.29 -11.76
N GLU A 46 5.97 -18.19 -11.60
CA GLU A 46 6.31 -17.64 -10.27
C GLU A 46 5.06 -17.16 -9.53
N LEU A 47 4.17 -16.42 -10.19
CA LEU A 47 2.91 -15.99 -9.57
C LEU A 47 2.06 -17.21 -9.15
N ALA A 48 1.99 -18.22 -10.01
CA ALA A 48 1.27 -19.45 -9.72
C ALA A 48 1.85 -20.19 -8.52
N LEU A 49 3.18 -20.27 -8.41
CA LEU A 49 3.88 -20.85 -7.27
C LEU A 49 3.56 -20.09 -5.98
N THR A 50 3.66 -18.75 -5.99
CA THR A 50 3.40 -17.91 -4.82
C THR A 50 1.95 -18.03 -4.32
N LEU A 51 1.00 -18.18 -5.25
CA LEU A 51 -0.41 -18.33 -4.92
C LEU A 51 -0.85 -19.79 -4.81
N ASN A 52 0.07 -20.76 -4.85
CA ASN A 52 -0.24 -22.19 -4.82
C ASN A 52 -1.37 -22.56 -5.82
N MET A 53 -1.22 -22.12 -7.07
CA MET A 53 -2.13 -22.39 -8.18
C MET A 53 -1.37 -23.01 -9.36
N GLY A 54 -2.07 -23.56 -10.35
CA GLY A 54 -1.45 -24.01 -11.59
C GLY A 54 -1.08 -22.83 -12.51
N GLN A 55 0.08 -22.86 -13.16
CA GLN A 55 0.48 -21.85 -14.15
C GLN A 55 -0.59 -21.65 -15.24
N SER A 56 -1.18 -22.74 -15.73
CA SER A 56 -2.27 -22.71 -16.71
C SER A 56 -3.50 -21.96 -16.22
N THR A 57 -3.76 -21.98 -14.90
CA THR A 57 -4.87 -21.25 -14.28
C THR A 57 -4.61 -19.74 -14.33
N ILE A 58 -3.43 -19.28 -13.93
CA ILE A 58 -3.01 -17.88 -14.07
C ILE A 58 -3.07 -17.44 -15.53
N ALA A 59 -2.55 -18.25 -16.45
CA ALA A 59 -2.59 -17.95 -17.89
C ALA A 59 -4.02 -17.88 -18.45
N MET A 60 -4.97 -18.64 -17.89
CA MET A 60 -6.39 -18.56 -18.27
C MET A 60 -7.05 -17.29 -17.73
N TYR A 61 -6.72 -16.87 -16.50
CA TYR A 61 -7.19 -15.61 -15.93
C TYR A 61 -6.67 -14.41 -16.72
N GLU A 62 -5.37 -14.37 -17.03
CA GLU A 62 -4.75 -13.27 -17.79
C GLU A 62 -5.31 -13.09 -19.20
N ARG A 63 -5.92 -14.14 -19.77
CA ARG A 63 -6.55 -14.11 -21.10
C ARG A 63 -8.07 -14.05 -21.05
N ASP A 64 -8.65 -13.80 -19.88
CA ASP A 64 -10.10 -13.77 -19.63
C ASP A 64 -10.82 -15.05 -20.10
N ARG A 65 -10.11 -16.19 -20.15
CA ARG A 65 -10.68 -17.50 -20.53
C ARG A 65 -11.33 -18.22 -19.37
N ARG A 66 -11.03 -17.79 -18.15
CA ARG A 66 -11.62 -18.27 -16.91
C ARG A 66 -11.70 -17.09 -15.95
N SER A 67 -12.73 -17.07 -15.11
CA SER A 67 -12.81 -16.12 -14.00
C SER A 67 -12.36 -16.79 -12.69
N PRO A 68 -11.59 -16.09 -11.84
CA PRO A 68 -11.33 -16.53 -10.47
C PRO A 68 -12.62 -16.56 -9.64
N ASP A 69 -12.69 -17.44 -8.65
CA ASP A 69 -13.75 -17.39 -7.64
C ASP A 69 -13.47 -16.29 -6.61
N ASN A 70 -14.43 -16.00 -5.73
CA ASN A 70 -14.31 -14.92 -4.74
C ASN A 70 -13.08 -15.09 -3.85
N LYS A 71 -12.79 -16.31 -3.39
CA LYS A 71 -11.60 -16.59 -2.57
C LYS A 71 -10.30 -16.33 -3.34
N THR A 72 -10.24 -16.70 -4.61
CA THR A 72 -9.08 -16.44 -5.46
C THR A 72 -8.93 -14.95 -5.74
N LEU A 73 -10.03 -14.22 -5.97
CA LEU A 73 -10.03 -12.77 -6.13
C LEU A 73 -9.45 -12.06 -4.90
N GLU A 74 -9.89 -12.43 -3.70
CA GLU A 74 -9.36 -11.90 -2.44
C GLU A 74 -7.87 -12.19 -2.29
N ARG A 75 -7.42 -13.40 -2.65
CA ARG A 75 -5.99 -13.77 -2.60
C ARG A 75 -5.15 -12.98 -3.59
N LEU A 76 -5.66 -12.77 -4.81
CA LEU A 76 -5.01 -11.94 -5.83
C LEU A 76 -4.93 -10.48 -5.36
N ALA A 77 -6.04 -9.93 -4.87
CA ALA A 77 -6.15 -8.57 -4.34
C ALA A 77 -5.16 -8.36 -3.17
N GLY A 78 -5.17 -9.26 -2.20
CA GLY A 78 -4.26 -9.22 -1.05
C GLY A 78 -2.79 -9.37 -1.45
N PHE A 79 -2.48 -10.25 -2.41
CA PHE A 79 -1.12 -10.38 -2.93
C PHE A 79 -0.66 -9.09 -3.57
N PHE A 80 -1.44 -8.51 -4.49
CA PHE A 80 -1.07 -7.30 -5.21
C PHE A 80 -1.24 -6.00 -4.42
N ARG A 81 -1.84 -6.05 -3.22
CA ARG A 81 -2.23 -4.89 -2.41
C ARG A 81 -3.13 -3.92 -3.18
N VAL A 82 -4.13 -4.48 -3.83
CA VAL A 82 -5.15 -3.73 -4.56
C VAL A 82 -6.54 -4.16 -4.09
N SER A 83 -7.57 -3.38 -4.40
CA SER A 83 -8.95 -3.76 -4.15
C SER A 83 -9.44 -4.81 -5.15
N VAL A 84 -10.43 -5.60 -4.75
CA VAL A 84 -11.15 -6.48 -5.69
C VAL A 84 -11.87 -5.65 -6.75
N ASP A 85 -12.38 -4.47 -6.38
CA ASP A 85 -13.01 -3.51 -7.30
C ASP A 85 -12.04 -3.09 -8.41
N TYR A 86 -10.77 -2.85 -8.06
CA TYR A 86 -9.72 -2.62 -9.04
C TYR A 86 -9.52 -3.85 -9.92
N LEU A 87 -9.38 -5.05 -9.37
CA LEU A 87 -9.18 -6.25 -10.19
C LEU A 87 -10.33 -6.52 -11.17
N LEU A 88 -11.56 -6.20 -10.77
CA LEU A 88 -12.76 -6.38 -11.58
C LEU A 88 -13.01 -5.25 -12.59
N GLY A 89 -12.22 -4.19 -12.56
CA GLY A 89 -12.41 -3.05 -13.44
C GLY A 89 -13.53 -2.10 -13.01
N LEU A 90 -14.00 -2.17 -11.76
CA LEU A 90 -15.05 -1.27 -11.25
C LEU A 90 -14.51 0.11 -10.86
N THR A 91 -13.19 0.23 -10.71
CA THR A 91 -12.49 1.48 -10.40
C THR A 91 -11.06 1.43 -10.94
N ASP A 92 -10.50 2.58 -11.33
CA ASP A 92 -9.08 2.70 -11.69
C ASP A 92 -8.18 2.95 -10.46
N ALA A 93 -8.78 3.24 -9.30
CA ALA A 93 -8.05 3.37 -8.05
C ALA A 93 -7.60 1.99 -7.55
N ARG A 94 -6.29 1.75 -7.51
CA ARG A 94 -5.69 0.47 -7.05
C ARG A 94 -6.11 0.12 -5.64
N GLU A 95 -6.05 1.08 -4.74
CA GLU A 95 -6.49 0.93 -3.36
C GLU A 95 -7.85 1.60 -3.17
N ARG A 96 -8.70 0.98 -2.34
CA ARG A 96 -9.87 1.67 -1.83
C ARG A 96 -9.34 2.70 -0.82
N ILE A 97 -9.39 3.99 -1.16
CA ILE A 97 -9.05 5.08 -0.24
C ILE A 97 -9.75 4.79 1.10
N GLY A 98 -8.93 4.69 2.14
CA GLY A 98 -9.16 3.84 3.31
C GLY A 98 -10.53 3.92 3.99
N MET A 99 -11.10 2.73 4.22
CA MET A 99 -11.95 2.45 5.39
C MET A 99 -11.67 1.07 6.02
N ASP A 100 -10.62 0.36 5.59
CA ASP A 100 -10.39 -1.03 6.03
C ASP A 100 -8.92 -1.37 6.34
N GLN A 101 -8.09 -0.35 6.54
CA GLN A 101 -7.14 -0.49 7.63
C GLN A 101 -7.92 -0.01 8.85
N PRO A 102 -8.30 -0.87 9.81
CA PRO A 102 -8.25 -0.36 11.16
C PRO A 102 -6.82 0.14 11.29
N THR A 103 -6.59 1.46 11.23
CA THR A 103 -5.58 2.01 12.14
C THR A 103 -5.95 1.33 13.45
N PRO A 104 -5.11 0.43 14.01
CA PRO A 104 -5.45 -0.16 15.29
C PRO A 104 -5.77 1.05 16.14
N MET A 105 -7.05 1.19 16.53
CA MET A 105 -7.54 2.36 17.25
C MET A 105 -6.45 2.63 18.27
N PRO A 106 -5.75 3.79 18.19
CA PRO A 106 -4.55 4.00 19.00
C PRO A 106 -4.98 3.62 20.41
N PRO A 107 -4.34 2.58 21.02
CA PRO A 107 -4.90 1.91 22.20
C PRO A 107 -5.42 2.97 23.14
N ALA A 108 -6.67 2.90 23.63
CA ALA A 108 -7.40 4.05 24.21
C ALA A 108 -6.59 4.96 25.16
N ARG A 109 -5.56 4.41 25.80
CA ARG A 109 -4.50 5.14 26.51
C ARG A 109 -3.80 6.24 25.71
N LEU A 110 -3.49 6.03 24.43
CA LEU A 110 -2.90 7.04 23.54
C LEU A 110 -3.86 8.21 23.30
N ILE A 111 -5.16 7.96 23.16
CA ILE A 111 -6.17 9.03 23.04
C ILE A 111 -6.14 9.92 24.29
N GLN A 112 -6.12 9.30 25.49
CA GLN A 112 -6.01 10.03 26.76
C GLN A 112 -4.72 10.85 26.88
N VAL A 113 -3.59 10.34 26.38
CA VAL A 113 -2.32 11.06 26.39
C VAL A 113 -2.35 12.25 25.42
N LEU A 114 -2.97 12.09 24.26
CA LEU A 114 -3.10 13.17 23.26
C LEU A 114 -4.09 14.26 23.68
N GLU A 115 -5.07 13.91 24.50
CA GLU A 115 -6.04 14.84 25.13
C GLU A 115 -5.47 15.58 26.36
N ASP A 116 -4.28 15.20 26.85
CA ASP A 116 -3.65 15.90 27.97
C ASP A 116 -3.18 17.30 27.52
N PRO A 117 -3.63 18.40 28.18
CA PRO A 117 -3.30 19.76 27.78
C PRO A 117 -1.79 20.04 27.68
N LEU A 118 -0.97 19.36 28.47
CA LEU A 118 0.49 19.49 28.43
C LEU A 118 1.07 18.87 27.15
N PHE A 119 0.52 17.75 26.70
CA PHE A 119 0.93 17.12 25.45
C PHE A 119 0.39 17.85 24.23
N THR A 120 -0.84 18.35 24.28
CA THR A 120 -1.42 19.13 23.17
C THR A 120 -0.62 20.40 22.90
N ASP A 121 -0.23 21.14 23.96
CA ASP A 121 0.62 22.32 23.85
C ASP A 121 2.01 21.97 23.29
N LEU A 122 2.64 20.89 23.77
CA LEU A 122 3.92 20.41 23.25
C LEU A 122 3.87 20.11 21.75
N LEU A 123 2.84 19.38 21.30
CA LEU A 123 2.68 19.02 19.89
C LEU A 123 2.40 20.24 19.00
N SER A 124 1.67 21.23 19.52
CA SER A 124 1.38 22.46 18.77
C SER A 124 2.61 23.32 18.46
N ARG A 125 3.72 23.10 19.19
CA ARG A 125 4.98 23.83 19.02
C ARG A 125 5.96 23.13 18.08
N LEU A 126 5.64 21.92 17.60
CA LEU A 126 6.52 21.20 16.71
C LEU A 126 6.50 21.84 15.30
N PRO A 127 7.66 22.14 14.71
CA PRO A 127 7.75 22.56 13.32
C PRO A 127 7.49 21.39 12.36
N ASP A 128 7.44 21.66 11.05
CA ASP A 128 7.42 20.62 10.04
C ASP A 128 8.73 19.82 10.08
N LEU A 129 8.67 18.62 10.66
CA LEU A 129 9.83 17.77 10.88
C LEU A 129 10.22 16.99 9.61
N THR A 130 11.50 16.99 9.30
CA THR A 130 12.11 16.11 8.29
C THR A 130 12.09 14.63 8.76
N PRO A 131 12.20 13.65 7.84
CA PRO A 131 12.29 12.23 8.21
C PRO A 131 13.40 11.92 9.22
N GLU A 132 14.54 12.59 9.08
CA GLU A 132 15.70 12.45 9.96
C GLU A 132 15.39 12.98 11.37
N GLU A 133 14.79 14.16 11.48
CA GLU A 133 14.39 14.75 12.77
C GLU A 133 13.32 13.90 13.48
N LYS A 134 12.38 13.31 12.72
CA LYS A 134 11.40 12.36 13.27
C LYS A 134 12.09 11.15 13.90
N ASN A 135 13.09 10.59 13.24
CA ASN A 135 13.83 9.44 13.77
C ASN A 135 14.60 9.81 15.04
N SER A 136 15.26 10.97 15.07
CA SER A 136 15.93 11.46 16.29
C SER A 136 14.94 11.65 17.45
N LEU A 137 13.77 12.23 17.19
CA LEU A 137 12.73 12.37 18.21
C LEU A 137 12.25 11.03 18.76
N VAL A 138 12.09 10.02 17.91
CA VAL A 138 11.72 8.66 18.33
C VAL A 138 12.78 8.07 19.26
N GLU A 139 14.07 8.23 18.94
CA GLU A 139 15.17 7.74 19.79
C GLU A 139 15.19 8.43 21.16
N TYR A 140 15.02 9.75 21.20
CA TYR A 140 14.92 10.49 22.47
C TYR A 140 13.74 10.04 23.31
N TRP A 141 12.60 9.79 22.66
CA TRP A 141 11.39 9.36 23.34
C TRP A 141 11.55 7.95 23.92
N ASP A 142 12.15 7.02 23.18
CA ASP A 142 12.43 5.67 23.67
C ASP A 142 13.39 5.70 24.87
N TRP A 143 14.42 6.54 24.81
CA TRP A 143 15.30 6.77 25.97
C TRP A 143 14.54 7.31 27.18
N ALA A 144 13.70 8.34 26.99
CA ALA A 144 12.92 8.92 28.08
C ALA A 144 11.98 7.89 28.73
N LEU A 145 11.34 7.03 27.94
CA LEU A 145 10.49 5.94 28.44
C LEU A 145 11.29 4.93 29.27
N LYS A 146 12.48 4.55 28.82
CA LYS A 146 13.40 3.67 29.59
C LYS A 146 13.79 4.27 30.93
N VAL A 147 14.04 5.58 30.98
CA VAL A 147 14.37 6.29 32.23
C VAL A 147 13.18 6.27 33.19
N ILE A 148 11.98 6.60 32.72
CA ILE A 148 10.75 6.57 33.53
C ILE A 148 10.50 5.17 34.11
N GLU A 149 10.67 4.12 33.31
CA GLU A 149 10.49 2.75 33.76
C GLU A 149 11.51 2.35 34.84
N LYS A 150 12.78 2.74 34.66
CA LYS A 150 13.83 2.52 35.66
C LYS A 150 13.53 3.22 36.99
N GLU A 151 12.98 4.44 36.96
CA GLU A 151 12.57 5.15 38.17
C GLU A 151 11.37 4.48 38.86
N ARG A 152 10.39 4.01 38.09
CA ARG A 152 9.24 3.26 38.63
C ARG A 152 9.67 1.97 39.31
N GLN A 153 10.66 1.26 38.76
CA GLN A 153 11.24 0.07 39.37
C GLN A 153 11.99 0.37 40.67
N ARG A 154 12.73 1.49 40.72
CA ARG A 154 13.39 1.96 41.94
C ARG A 154 12.42 2.33 43.06
N ARG A 155 11.25 2.91 42.73
CA ARG A 155 10.20 3.27 43.71
C ARG A 155 9.43 2.07 44.27
N LYS A 156 9.51 0.90 43.65
CA LYS A 156 8.82 -0.34 44.07
C LYS A 156 9.69 -1.25 44.96
N LYS A 157 10.94 -0.88 45.23
CA LYS A 157 11.90 -1.60 46.07
C LYS A 157 12.10 -0.84 47.38
#